data_AF-A0A7V9CB87-F1
#
_entry.id   AF-A0A7V9CB87-F1
#
_cell.length_a   1.000
_cell.length_b   1.000
_cell.length_c   1.000
_cell.angle_alpha   90.00
_cell.angle_beta   90.00
_cell.angle_gamma   90.00
#
_symmetry.space_group_name_H-M   'P 1'
#
loop_
_entity.id
_entity.type
_entity.pdbx_description
1 polymer ?
#
loop_
_entity_poly.entity_id
_entity_poly.type
_entity_poly.pdbx_seq_one_letter_code
_entity_poly.pdbx_strand_id
1 'polypeptide(L)'
;PEPEPDPVELDLERLVAIWPAAVDAVTAQNAMVGALLGEARPAEIEGDRLVVAFPEDASFSKKKAESNRELLHGALRSLTGCSLTVVYELNGEVAAPASRLLAEDELLARLKGEFDAEEVFEDEPEEGD
;
A
#
# COMPACT_ATOMS: atom_id res chain seq x y z
N PRO A 1 -32.70 11.44 -13.90
CA PRO A 1 -31.65 11.75 -12.91
C PRO A 1 -30.46 12.34 -13.65
N GLU A 2 -30.34 13.66 -13.62
CA GLU A 2 -29.16 14.39 -14.07
C GLU A 2 -28.15 14.34 -12.91
N PRO A 3 -26.88 13.92 -13.14
CA PRO A 3 -25.88 14.00 -12.09
C PRO A 3 -25.53 15.48 -11.88
N GLU A 4 -25.89 16.00 -10.72
CA GLU A 4 -25.43 17.31 -10.26
C GLU A 4 -23.90 17.23 -10.05
N PRO A 5 -23.11 18.20 -10.51
CA PRO A 5 -21.68 18.21 -10.23
C PRO A 5 -21.48 18.61 -8.76
N ASP A 6 -21.28 17.60 -7.91
CA ASP A 6 -20.90 17.79 -6.52
C ASP A 6 -19.62 18.64 -6.42
N PRO A 7 -19.49 19.46 -5.35
CA PRO A 7 -18.28 20.24 -5.09
C PRO A 7 -17.06 19.31 -5.02
N VAL A 8 -15.87 19.85 -5.25
CA VAL A 8 -14.59 19.13 -5.39
C VAL A 8 -14.20 18.41 -4.07
N GLU A 9 -14.96 17.40 -3.69
CA GLU A 9 -14.76 16.51 -2.55
C GLU A 9 -14.01 15.27 -3.07
N LEU A 10 -13.27 14.58 -2.20
CA LEU A 10 -12.50 13.41 -2.60
C LEU A 10 -13.46 12.26 -2.93
N ASP A 11 -13.68 12.00 -4.21
CA ASP A 11 -14.55 10.91 -4.65
C ASP A 11 -13.88 9.53 -4.58
N LEU A 12 -14.69 8.48 -4.42
CA LEU A 12 -14.24 7.09 -4.41
C LEU A 12 -13.46 6.75 -5.70
N GLU A 13 -13.93 7.22 -6.85
CA GLU A 13 -13.29 6.94 -8.15
C GLU A 13 -11.86 7.50 -8.22
N ARG A 14 -11.68 8.73 -7.72
CA ARG A 14 -10.35 9.35 -7.63
C ARG A 14 -9.47 8.57 -6.66
N LEU A 15 -10.01 8.14 -5.53
CA LEU A 15 -9.29 7.32 -4.56
C LEU A 15 -8.85 5.98 -5.13
N VAL A 16 -9.72 5.30 -5.87
CA VAL A 16 -9.39 4.06 -6.57
C VAL A 16 -8.29 4.29 -7.61
N ALA A 17 -8.32 5.42 -8.32
CA ALA A 17 -7.30 5.79 -9.29
C ALA A 17 -5.93 6.05 -8.65
N ILE A 18 -5.88 6.69 -7.47
CA ILE A 18 -4.62 6.96 -6.76
C ILE A 18 -4.19 5.83 -5.80
N TRP A 19 -5.06 4.87 -5.50
CA TRP A 19 -4.78 3.73 -4.63
C TRP A 19 -3.49 2.98 -4.99
N PRO A 20 -3.21 2.60 -6.26
CA PRO A 20 -1.95 1.94 -6.59
C PRO A 20 -0.72 2.79 -6.25
N ALA A 21 -0.79 4.12 -6.40
CA ALA A 21 0.29 5.01 -5.99
C ALA A 21 0.42 5.10 -4.46
N ALA A 22 -0.68 5.06 -3.73
CA ALA A 22 -0.67 5.01 -2.26
C ALA A 22 -0.03 3.72 -1.75
N VAL A 23 -0.38 2.58 -2.36
CA VAL A 23 0.22 1.26 -2.07
C VAL A 23 1.71 1.27 -2.37
N ASP A 24 2.13 1.84 -3.50
CA ASP A 24 3.54 1.95 -3.89
C ASP A 24 4.34 2.80 -2.88
N ALA A 25 3.81 3.95 -2.48
CA ALA A 25 4.41 4.81 -1.45
C ALA A 25 4.52 4.12 -0.09
N VAL A 26 3.55 3.30 0.29
CA VAL A 26 3.65 2.46 1.50
C VAL A 26 4.66 1.33 1.31
N THR A 27 4.71 0.72 0.13
CA THR A 27 5.67 -0.36 -0.21
C THR A 27 7.12 0.14 -0.10
N ALA A 28 7.39 1.36 -0.57
CA ALA A 28 8.70 2.00 -0.47
C ALA A 28 9.15 2.20 1.00
N GLN A 29 8.21 2.39 1.93
CA GLN A 29 8.51 2.50 3.37
C GLN A 29 8.49 1.14 4.07
N ASN A 30 7.59 0.26 3.67
CA ASN A 30 7.38 -1.06 4.24
C ASN A 30 6.76 -1.99 3.19
N ALA A 31 7.61 -2.77 2.54
CA ALA A 31 7.20 -3.70 1.48
C ALA A 31 6.13 -4.70 1.93
N MET A 32 6.21 -5.18 3.18
CA MET A 32 5.21 -6.10 3.74
C MET A 32 3.84 -5.43 3.83
N VAL A 33 3.74 -4.24 4.42
CA VAL A 33 2.45 -3.55 4.57
C VAL A 33 1.88 -3.14 3.21
N GLY A 34 2.73 -2.70 2.29
CA GLY A 34 2.36 -2.41 0.91
C GLY A 34 1.75 -3.61 0.19
N ALA A 35 2.36 -4.80 0.31
CA ALA A 35 1.81 -6.02 -0.27
C ALA A 35 0.40 -6.33 0.25
N LEU A 36 0.19 -6.22 1.57
CA LEU A 36 -1.12 -6.45 2.19
C LEU A 36 -2.18 -5.45 1.72
N LEU A 37 -1.81 -4.17 1.58
CA LEU A 37 -2.69 -3.13 1.04
C LEU A 37 -2.95 -3.30 -0.46
N GLY A 38 -2.04 -3.96 -1.18
CA GLY A 38 -2.23 -4.34 -2.57
C GLY A 38 -3.36 -5.35 -2.80
N GLU A 39 -3.70 -6.14 -1.77
CA GLU A 39 -4.86 -7.05 -1.75
C GLU A 39 -6.15 -6.31 -1.42
N ALA A 40 -6.06 -5.20 -0.70
CA ALA A 40 -7.20 -4.38 -0.29
C ALA A 40 -7.58 -3.32 -1.33
N ARG A 41 -8.81 -2.82 -1.25
CA ARG A 41 -9.30 -1.76 -2.12
C ARG A 41 -10.16 -0.74 -1.36
N PRO A 42 -10.18 0.53 -1.79
CA PRO A 42 -11.19 1.49 -1.37
C PRO A 42 -12.58 0.95 -1.70
N ALA A 43 -13.45 0.83 -0.71
CA ALA A 43 -14.83 0.38 -0.89
C ALA A 43 -15.80 1.57 -0.86
N GLU A 44 -15.58 2.51 0.05
CA GLU A 44 -16.45 3.65 0.26
C GLU A 44 -15.64 4.84 0.80
N ILE A 45 -16.09 6.06 0.50
CA ILE A 45 -15.63 7.27 1.17
C ILE A 45 -16.83 8.10 1.61
N GLU A 46 -16.81 8.50 2.88
CA GLU A 46 -17.79 9.41 3.47
C GLU A 46 -17.06 10.63 4.04
N GLY A 47 -17.04 11.73 3.27
CA GLY A 47 -16.29 12.94 3.63
C GLY A 47 -14.79 12.66 3.78
N ASP A 48 -14.28 12.73 5.01
CA ASP A 48 -12.88 12.41 5.31
C ASP A 48 -12.64 10.95 5.73
N ARG A 49 -13.67 10.10 5.74
CA ARG A 49 -13.58 8.71 6.18
C ARG A 49 -13.47 7.77 4.98
N LEU A 50 -12.33 7.11 4.84
CA LEU A 50 -12.09 6.11 3.80
C LEU A 50 -12.27 4.71 4.36
N VAL A 51 -13.15 3.93 3.75
CA VAL A 51 -13.34 2.51 4.03
C VAL A 51 -12.52 1.68 3.05
N VAL A 52 -11.61 0.88 3.60
CA VAL A 52 -10.76 -0.04 2.85
C VAL A 52 -11.20 -1.46 3.15
N ALA A 53 -11.69 -2.14 2.11
CA ALA A 53 -12.13 -3.52 2.21
C ALA A 53 -11.00 -4.48 1.88
N PHE A 54 -10.80 -5.44 2.78
CA PHE A 54 -9.94 -6.60 2.63
C PHE A 54 -10.78 -7.83 2.26
N PRO A 55 -10.20 -8.82 1.56
CA PRO A 55 -10.84 -10.11 1.36
C PRO A 55 -11.17 -10.78 2.71
N GLU A 56 -12.20 -11.62 2.76
CA GLU A 56 -12.64 -12.28 4.00
C GLU A 56 -11.56 -13.14 4.67
N ASP A 57 -10.75 -13.85 3.87
CA ASP A 57 -9.62 -14.65 4.34
C ASP A 57 -8.43 -13.81 4.82
N ALA A 58 -8.40 -12.51 4.50
CA ALA A 58 -7.29 -11.60 4.81
C ALA A 58 -7.43 -10.91 6.17
N SER A 59 -8.04 -11.60 7.15
CA SER A 59 -8.21 -11.11 8.53
C SER A 59 -6.88 -10.76 9.20
N PHE A 60 -5.82 -11.54 8.93
CA PHE A 60 -4.47 -11.24 9.44
C PHE A 60 -3.86 -10.01 8.76
N SER A 61 -4.03 -9.89 7.44
CA SER A 61 -3.59 -8.74 6.64
C SER A 61 -4.25 -7.45 7.14
N LYS A 62 -5.57 -7.47 7.34
CA LYS A 62 -6.32 -6.36 7.97
C LYS A 62 -5.70 -5.94 9.29
N LYS A 63 -5.47 -6.89 10.22
CA LYS A 63 -4.92 -6.58 11.54
C LYS A 63 -3.53 -5.94 11.45
N LYS A 64 -2.69 -6.42 10.53
CA LYS A 64 -1.36 -5.87 10.30
C LYS A 64 -1.42 -4.47 9.67
N ALA A 65 -2.28 -4.25 8.68
CA ALA A 65 -2.51 -2.94 8.08
C ALA A 65 -3.07 -1.94 9.12
N GLU A 66 -3.95 -2.40 10.00
CA GLU A 66 -4.52 -1.58 11.08
C GLU A 66 -3.46 -1.12 12.09
N SER A 67 -2.50 -1.99 12.45
CA SER A 67 -1.36 -1.62 13.29
C SER A 67 -0.38 -0.67 12.61
N ASN A 68 -0.35 -0.62 11.27
CA ASN A 68 0.54 0.22 10.48
C ASN A 68 -0.23 1.30 9.70
N ARG A 69 -1.42 1.68 10.19
CA ARG A 69 -2.34 2.59 9.48
C ARG A 69 -1.75 3.97 9.21
N GLU A 70 -0.79 4.38 10.04
CA GLU A 70 -0.06 5.64 9.91
C GLU A 70 0.73 5.73 8.59
N LEU A 71 1.25 4.60 8.09
CA LEU A 71 1.96 4.56 6.80
C LEU A 71 1.01 4.91 5.65
N LEU A 72 -0.17 4.29 5.62
CA LEU A 72 -1.18 4.56 4.61
C LEU A 72 -1.75 5.97 4.74
N HIS A 73 -1.99 6.44 5.97
CA HIS A 73 -2.44 7.80 6.21
C HIS A 73 -1.42 8.82 5.70
N GLY A 74 -0.13 8.62 5.99
CA GLY A 74 0.95 9.47 5.48
C GLY A 74 1.02 9.50 3.95
N ALA A 75 0.91 8.32 3.32
CA ALA A 75 0.89 8.20 1.86
C ALA A 75 -0.32 8.92 1.23
N LEU A 76 -1.52 8.67 1.74
CA LEU A 76 -2.75 9.32 1.25
C LEU A 76 -2.70 10.83 1.45
N ARG A 77 -2.22 11.31 2.59
CA ARG A 77 -2.04 12.74 2.86
C ARG A 77 -1.03 13.37 1.89
N SER A 78 0.05 12.67 1.57
CA SER A 78 1.05 13.19 0.60
C SER A 78 0.51 13.24 -0.82
N LEU A 79 -0.39 12.31 -1.20
CA LEU A 79 -0.95 12.24 -2.55
C LEU A 79 -2.15 13.17 -2.75
N THR A 80 -3.03 13.24 -1.75
CA THR A 80 -4.28 14.00 -1.83
C THR A 80 -4.20 15.38 -1.19
N GLY A 81 -3.26 15.59 -0.27
CA GLY A 81 -3.23 16.77 0.60
C GLY A 81 -4.23 16.73 1.76
N CYS A 82 -5.12 15.74 1.80
CA CYS A 82 -6.19 15.63 2.78
C CYS A 82 -5.87 14.59 3.88
N SER A 83 -6.35 14.85 5.09
CA SER A 83 -6.18 13.95 6.24
C SER A 83 -7.37 13.01 6.33
N LEU A 84 -7.26 11.84 5.70
CA LEU A 84 -8.33 10.84 5.67
C LEU A 84 -8.23 9.86 6.86
N THR A 85 -9.36 9.59 7.49
CA THR A 85 -9.50 8.52 8.49
C THR A 85 -9.75 7.20 7.79
N VAL A 86 -8.72 6.34 7.77
CA VAL A 86 -8.81 5.01 7.16
C VAL A 86 -9.43 3.99 8.13
N VAL A 87 -10.50 3.34 7.70
CA VAL A 87 -11.17 2.25 8.40
C VAL A 87 -11.07 0.98 7.58
N TYR A 88 -10.82 -0.15 8.23
CA TYR A 88 -10.64 -1.44 7.57
C TYR A 88 -11.82 -2.37 7.82
N GLU A 89 -12.38 -2.91 6.75
CA GLU A 89 -13.43 -3.92 6.81
C GLU A 89 -13.01 -5.21 6.09
N LEU A 90 -13.68 -6.31 6.43
CA LEU A 90 -13.57 -7.56 5.69
C LEU A 90 -14.83 -7.67 4.85
N ASN A 91 -14.67 -7.78 3.54
CA ASN A 91 -15.76 -7.83 2.60
C ASN A 91 -15.52 -8.99 1.63
N GLY A 92 -16.37 -10.01 1.68
CA GLY A 92 -16.29 -11.20 0.82
C GLY A 92 -16.62 -10.91 -0.65
N GLU A 93 -17.17 -9.73 -0.95
CA GLU A 93 -17.46 -9.28 -2.32
C GLU A 93 -16.24 -8.61 -2.98
N VAL A 94 -15.22 -8.25 -2.19
CA VAL A 94 -13.87 -8.05 -2.72
C VAL A 94 -13.34 -9.43 -3.07
N ALA A 95 -13.66 -9.86 -4.30
CA ALA A 95 -13.04 -11.04 -4.87
C ALA A 95 -11.54 -10.88 -4.66
N ALA A 96 -10.96 -11.76 -3.83
CA ALA A 96 -9.51 -11.87 -3.69
C ALA A 96 -8.95 -11.79 -5.11
N PRO A 97 -8.00 -10.89 -5.42
CA PRO A 97 -7.50 -10.77 -6.77
C PRO A 97 -7.07 -12.18 -7.15
N ALA A 98 -7.85 -12.83 -8.02
CA ALA A 98 -7.61 -14.19 -8.48
C ALA A 98 -6.16 -14.16 -8.84
N SER A 99 -5.37 -14.91 -8.07
CA SER A 99 -3.95 -14.67 -7.88
C SER A 99 -3.39 -14.16 -9.18
N ARG A 100 -2.76 -12.98 -9.15
CA ARG A 100 -1.73 -12.74 -10.13
C ARG A 100 -0.77 -13.93 -9.98
N LEU A 101 -1.00 -14.95 -10.81
CA LEU A 101 0.02 -15.82 -11.37
C LEU A 101 0.91 -14.93 -12.25
N LEU A 102 1.35 -13.77 -11.73
CA LEU A 102 2.60 -13.19 -12.15
C LEU A 102 3.60 -14.13 -11.51
N ALA A 103 4.04 -15.06 -12.35
CA ALA A 103 5.12 -16.00 -12.14
C ALA A 103 6.00 -15.58 -10.96
N GLU A 104 6.01 -16.39 -9.91
CA GLU A 104 6.98 -16.31 -8.80
C GLU A 104 8.43 -16.18 -9.31
N ASP A 105 8.67 -16.54 -10.58
CA ASP A 105 9.94 -16.42 -11.31
C ASP A 105 10.40 -14.98 -11.62
N GLU A 106 9.49 -14.01 -11.88
CA GLU A 106 9.93 -12.65 -12.31
C GLU A 106 10.24 -11.70 -11.14
N LEU A 107 9.66 -11.92 -9.95
CA LEU A 107 9.95 -11.10 -8.76
C LEU A 107 11.32 -11.47 -8.14
N LEU A 108 11.74 -12.73 -8.28
CA LEU A 108 13.06 -13.20 -7.82
C LEU A 108 14.22 -12.59 -8.64
N ALA A 109 13.98 -12.30 -9.93
CA ALA A 109 14.97 -11.70 -10.82
C ALA A 109 15.20 -10.20 -10.52
N ARG A 110 14.17 -9.46 -10.10
CA ARG A 110 14.31 -8.04 -9.72
C ARG A 110 14.92 -7.87 -8.33
N LEU A 111 14.56 -8.71 -7.36
CA LEU A 111 15.12 -8.62 -6.00
C LEU A 111 16.64 -8.93 -5.97
N LYS A 112 17.13 -9.74 -6.90
CA LYS A 112 18.58 -9.99 -7.07
C LYS A 112 19.34 -8.86 -7.77
N GLY A 113 18.68 -7.84 -8.33
CA GLY A 113 19.32 -6.73 -9.03
C GLY A 113 19.56 -5.48 -8.19
N GLU A 114 18.77 -5.26 -7.13
CA GLU A 114 18.83 -4.03 -6.30
C GLU A 114 19.63 -4.21 -5.00
N PHE A 115 20.19 -5.40 -4.74
CA PHE A 115 21.00 -5.69 -3.56
C PHE A 115 22.49 -5.83 -3.91
N ASP A 116 23.02 -4.92 -4.73
CA ASP A 116 24.47 -4.67 -4.82
C ASP A 116 24.86 -3.70 -3.69
N ALA A 117 24.79 -4.22 -2.46
CA ALA A 117 25.36 -3.54 -1.31
C ALA A 117 26.88 -3.74 -1.36
N GLU A 118 27.60 -2.74 -1.85
CA GLU A 118 29.06 -2.67 -1.74
C GLU A 118 29.42 -2.58 -0.25
N GLU A 119 29.88 -3.69 0.31
CA GLU A 119 30.47 -3.74 1.65
C GLU A 119 31.81 -3.00 1.59
N VAL A 120 31.80 -1.71 1.93
CA VAL A 120 33.03 -0.93 2.12
C VAL A 120 33.67 -1.44 3.41
N PHE A 121 34.59 -2.40 3.27
CA PHE A 121 35.54 -2.71 4.32
C PHE A 121 36.45 -1.49 4.47
N GLU A 122 36.25 -0.74 5.54
CA GLU A 122 37.24 0.22 6.01
C GLU A 122 38.46 -0.61 6.43
N ASP A 123 39.49 -0.60 5.58
CA ASP A 123 40.78 -1.23 5.81
C ASP A 123 41.37 -0.67 7.12
N GLU A 124 41.46 -1.51 8.14
CA GLU A 124 42.25 -1.24 9.34
C GLU A 124 43.69 -1.63 9.01
N PRO A 125 44.63 -0.69 8.78
CA PRO A 125 46.02 -1.06 8.65
C PRO A 125 46.59 -1.42 10.02
N GLU A 126 46.70 -2.72 10.27
CA GLU A 126 47.48 -3.28 11.37
C GLU A 126 48.97 -2.93 11.20
N GLU A 127 49.57 -2.43 12.28
CA GLU A 127 50.99 -2.14 12.44
C GLU A 127 51.88 -3.38 12.21
N GLY A 128 53.02 -3.20 11.54
CA GLY A 128 54.08 -4.22 11.51
C GLY A 128 55.31 -3.88 10.66
N ASP A 129 56.34 -3.30 11.29
CA ASP A 129 57.74 -3.79 11.28
C ASP A 129 58.50 -3.21 12.50
#